data_AF-A0A150K7U6-F1
#
_entry.id   AF-A0A150K7U6-F1
#
_cell.length_a   1.000
_cell.length_b   1.000
_cell.length_c   1.000
_cell.angle_alpha   90.00
_cell.angle_beta   90.00
_cell.angle_gamma   90.00
#
_symmetry.space_group_name_H-M   'P 1'
#
loop_
_entity.id
_entity.type
_entity.pdbx_description
1 polymer ?
#
loop_
_entity_poly.entity_id
_entity_poly.type
_entity_poly.pdbx_seq_one_letter_code
_entity_poly.pdbx_strand_id
1 'polypeptide(L)'
;MIGWGIYFLFYLYEQNVVYGTFIAAFFVGIISQVFARFYKTPILIFTVGGIIPLVPGGLAYDAMRHFVQNDYNGAVSLAAKVLLLSVAIAIGLVASEVANQLIKKLPDKRPRMSK
;
A
#
# COMPACT_ATOMS: atom_id res chain seq x y z
N MET A 1 2.84 -7.66 7.86
CA MET A 1 3.90 -7.09 8.72
C MET A 1 4.99 -6.36 7.93
N ILE A 2 5.45 -6.89 6.78
CA ILE A 2 6.49 -6.23 5.96
C ILE A 2 6.11 -4.80 5.57
N GLY A 3 4.87 -4.57 5.11
CA GLY A 3 4.40 -3.21 4.76
C GLY A 3 4.51 -2.22 5.93
N TRP A 4 4.05 -2.61 7.12
CA TRP A 4 4.19 -1.79 8.32
C TRP A 4 5.65 -1.54 8.70
N GLY A 5 6.52 -2.54 8.58
CA GLY A 5 7.96 -2.37 8.84
C GLY A 5 8.60 -1.33 7.91
N ILE A 6 8.24 -1.33 6.62
CA ILE A 6 8.70 -0.31 5.66
C ILE A 6 8.20 1.07 6.06
N TYR A 7 6.91 1.20 6.37
CA TYR A 7 6.33 2.45 6.86
C TYR A 7 7.05 2.94 8.13
N PHE A 8 7.29 2.05 9.09
CA PHE A 8 7.91 2.37 10.37
C PHE A 8 9.36 2.82 10.20
N LEU A 9 10.09 2.24 9.24
CA LEU A 9 11.44 2.68 8.90
C LEU A 9 11.45 4.13 8.42
N PHE A 10 10.53 4.50 7.51
CA PHE A 10 10.40 5.88 7.04
C PHE A 10 10.00 6.84 8.16
N TYR A 11 9.15 6.38 9.08
CA TYR A 11 8.78 7.14 10.26
C TYR A 11 9.98 7.41 11.18
N LEU A 12 10.85 6.43 11.43
CA LEU A 12 12.03 6.58 12.28
C LEU A 12 13.07 7.56 11.72
N TYR A 13 13.21 7.64 10.40
CA TYR A 13 14.14 8.58 9.76
C TYR A 13 13.55 9.99 9.56
N GLU A 14 12.42 10.29 10.20
CA GLU A 14 11.65 11.55 10.03
C GLU A 14 11.37 11.90 8.56
N GLN A 15 11.34 10.87 7.70
CA GLN A 15 11.05 11.05 6.30
C GLN A 15 9.54 11.24 6.10
N ASN A 16 9.18 11.81 4.95
CA ASN A 16 7.78 12.06 4.66
C ASN A 16 6.99 10.74 4.59
N VAL A 17 6.10 10.60 5.57
CA VAL A 17 5.30 9.42 5.87
C VAL A 17 4.43 8.99 4.68
N VAL A 18 3.98 9.94 3.84
CA VAL A 18 3.17 9.64 2.65
C VAL A 18 3.98 8.82 1.63
N TYR A 19 5.25 9.17 1.41
CA TYR A 19 6.13 8.38 0.55
C TYR A 19 6.40 7.00 1.16
N GLY A 20 6.63 6.93 2.48
CA GLY A 20 6.79 5.66 3.18
C GLY A 20 5.59 4.74 3.00
N THR A 21 4.36 5.27 3.10
CA THR A 21 3.11 4.54 2.86
C THR A 21 2.99 4.06 1.42
N PHE A 22 3.34 4.89 0.43
CA PHE A 22 3.37 4.49 -0.98
C PHE A 22 4.32 3.31 -1.22
N ILE A 23 5.56 3.40 -0.74
CA ILE A 23 6.56 2.34 -0.90
C ILE A 23 6.12 1.08 -0.17
N ALA A 24 5.61 1.20 1.05
CA ALA A 24 5.07 0.07 1.81
C ALA A 24 3.94 -0.66 1.05
N ALA A 25 2.98 0.09 0.50
CA ALA A 25 1.87 -0.48 -0.26
C ALA A 25 2.34 -1.13 -1.57
N PHE A 26 3.32 -0.54 -2.26
CA PHE A 26 3.93 -1.14 -3.45
C PHE A 26 4.54 -2.51 -3.15
N PHE A 27 5.35 -2.62 -2.10
CA PHE A 27 5.94 -3.90 -1.70
C PHE A 27 4.90 -4.92 -1.23
N VAL A 28 3.87 -4.48 -0.49
CA VAL A 28 2.74 -5.36 -0.15
C VAL A 28 2.09 -5.93 -1.40
N GLY A 29 1.87 -5.11 -2.44
CA GLY A 29 1.30 -5.56 -3.70
C GLY A 29 2.18 -6.58 -4.43
N ILE A 30 3.48 -6.33 -4.55
CA ILE A 30 4.44 -7.26 -5.17
C ILE A 30 4.45 -8.61 -4.44
N ILE A 31 4.57 -8.61 -3.11
CA ILE A 31 4.59 -9.83 -2.30
C ILE A 31 3.27 -10.59 -2.46
N SER A 32 2.15 -9.86 -2.44
CA SER A 32 0.81 -10.45 -2.59
C SER A 32 0.65 -11.16 -3.94
N GLN A 33 1.15 -10.58 -5.03
CA GLN A 33 1.12 -11.20 -6.36
C GLN A 33 1.96 -12.48 -6.42
N VAL A 34 3.14 -12.49 -5.79
CA VAL A 34 4.02 -13.67 -5.74
C VAL A 34 3.35 -14.78 -4.96
N PHE A 35 2.82 -14.49 -3.77
CA PHE A 35 2.17 -15.49 -2.93
C PHE A 35 0.86 -15.99 -3.52
N ALA A 36 0.06 -15.13 -4.15
CA ALA A 36 -1.16 -15.54 -4.84
C ALA A 36 -0.90 -16.59 -5.93
N ARG A 37 0.22 -16.49 -6.66
CA ARG A 37 0.62 -17.52 -7.64
C ARG A 37 1.08 -18.80 -6.99
N PHE A 38 1.90 -18.68 -5.95
CA PHE A 38 2.48 -19.83 -5.27
C PHE A 38 1.39 -20.68 -4.61
N TYR A 39 0.48 -20.03 -3.88
CA TYR A 39 -0.60 -20.68 -3.15
C TYR A 39 -1.88 -20.87 -3.98
N LYS A 40 -1.92 -20.41 -5.24
CA LYS A 40 -3.07 -20.52 -6.15
C LYS A 40 -4.38 -20.01 -5.52
N THR A 41 -4.32 -18.87 -4.87
CA THR A 41 -5.44 -18.24 -4.16
C THR A 41 -5.64 -16.80 -4.61
N PRO A 42 -6.83 -16.21 -4.38
CA PRO A 42 -7.09 -14.82 -4.71
C PRO A 42 -6.08 -13.87 -4.05
N ILE A 43 -5.51 -12.94 -4.83
CA ILE A 43 -4.53 -11.95 -4.35
C ILE A 43 -5.02 -11.12 -3.16
N LEU A 44 -6.33 -10.87 -3.11
CA LEU A 44 -6.97 -10.07 -2.07
C LEU A 44 -6.66 -10.59 -0.66
N ILE A 45 -6.50 -11.91 -0.48
CA ILE A 45 -6.21 -12.53 0.82
C ILE A 45 -4.89 -11.97 1.40
N PHE A 46 -3.86 -11.85 0.56
CA PHE A 46 -2.55 -11.33 0.97
C PHE A 46 -2.55 -9.80 1.05
N THR A 47 -3.17 -9.14 0.06
CA THR A 47 -3.19 -7.67 -0.03
C THR A 47 -3.91 -7.05 1.16
N VAL A 48 -5.10 -7.57 1.53
CA VAL A 48 -5.86 -7.05 2.67
C VAL A 48 -5.08 -7.24 3.97
N GLY A 49 -4.57 -8.44 4.22
CA GLY A 49 -3.75 -8.72 5.42
C GLY A 49 -2.48 -7.86 5.50
N GLY A 50 -1.89 -7.51 4.36
CA GLY A 50 -0.70 -6.64 4.29
C GLY A 50 -0.99 -5.16 4.51
N ILE A 51 -2.17 -4.67 4.08
CA ILE A 51 -2.54 -3.25 4.10
C ILE A 51 -3.15 -2.82 5.44
N ILE A 52 -3.85 -3.69 6.17
CA ILE A 52 -4.51 -3.34 7.45
C ILE A 52 -3.67 -2.40 8.36
N PRO A 53 -2.38 -2.68 8.64
CA PRO A 53 -1.60 -1.82 9.52
C PRO A 53 -1.15 -0.48 8.89
N LEU A 54 -1.32 -0.31 7.58
CA LEU A 54 -1.02 0.95 6.85
C LEU A 54 -2.23 1.88 6.78
N VAL A 55 -3.45 1.35 6.93
CA VAL A 55 -4.68 2.15 6.83
C VAL A 55 -4.77 3.13 8.00
N PRO A 56 -4.91 4.44 7.75
CA PRO A 56 -4.94 5.46 8.81
C PRO A 56 -6.31 5.55 9.51
N GLY A 57 -6.83 4.42 10.00
CA GLY A 57 -8.17 4.34 10.62
C GLY A 57 -8.30 5.17 11.89
N GLY A 58 -7.27 5.20 12.74
CA GLY A 58 -7.24 6.05 13.94
C GLY A 58 -7.28 7.54 13.61
N LEU A 59 -6.48 7.98 12.64
CA LEU A 59 -6.49 9.38 12.18
C LEU A 59 -7.84 9.76 11.55
N ALA A 60 -8.50 8.83 10.86
CA ALA A 60 -9.84 9.05 10.31
C ALA A 60 -10.89 9.19 11.42
N TYR A 61 -10.80 8.35 12.46
CA TYR A 61 -11.64 8.48 13.65
C TYR A 61 -11.42 9.84 14.33
N ASP A 62 -10.18 10.25 14.53
CA ASP A 62 -9.85 11.54 15.13
C ASP A 62 -10.37 12.71 14.27
N ALA A 63 -10.23 12.66 12.95
CA ALA A 63 -10.80 13.67 12.06
C ALA A 63 -12.32 13.83 12.26
N MET A 64 -13.05 12.71 12.33
CA MET A 64 -14.48 12.71 12.58
C MET A 64 -14.82 13.20 13.99
N ARG A 65 -14.00 12.87 14.98
CA ARG A 65 -14.16 13.36 16.35
C ARG A 65 -14.05 14.88 16.41
N HIS A 66 -13.01 15.46 15.82
CA HIS A 66 -12.85 16.92 15.75
C HIS A 66 -14.04 17.58 15.03
N PHE A 67 -14.53 16.96 13.94
CA PHE A 67 -15.69 17.46 13.21
C PHE A 67 -16.95 17.53 14.08
N VAL A 68 -17.27 16.47 14.82
CA VAL A 68 -18.44 16.43 15.73
C VAL A 68 -18.29 17.40 16.91
N GLN A 69 -17.05 17.70 17.30
CA GLN A 69 -16.74 18.69 18.35
C GLN A 69 -16.74 20.15 17.86
N ASN A 70 -17.11 20.40 16.59
CA ASN A 70 -17.05 21.71 15.92
C ASN A 70 -15.62 22.29 15.78
N ASP A 71 -14.57 21.48 15.96
CA ASP A 71 -13.20 21.87 15.63
C ASP A 71 -12.89 21.52 14.17
N TYR A 72 -13.38 22.38 13.27
CA TYR A 72 -13.23 22.17 11.82
C TYR A 72 -11.79 22.29 11.34
N ASN A 73 -10.96 23.11 12.01
CA ASN A 73 -9.55 23.28 11.63
C ASN A 73 -8.78 21.98 11.86
N GLY A 74 -8.94 21.37 13.03
CA GLY A 74 -8.35 20.05 13.33
C GLY A 74 -8.92 18.96 12.41
N ALA A 75 -10.24 18.96 12.21
CA ALA A 75 -10.91 17.97 11.37
C ALA A 75 -10.40 17.97 9.93
N VAL A 76 -10.32 19.13 9.28
CA VAL A 76 -9.87 19.26 7.88
C VAL A 76 -8.41 18.87 7.74
N SER A 77 -7.55 19.25 8.69
CA SER A 77 -6.13 18.88 8.66
C SER A 77 -5.94 17.35 8.73
N LEU A 78 -6.61 16.69 9.67
CA LEU A 78 -6.54 15.24 9.81
C LEU A 78 -7.17 14.52 8.63
N ALA A 79 -8.32 14.98 8.13
CA ALA A 79 -8.99 14.42 6.96
C ALA A 79 -8.10 14.52 5.71
N ALA A 80 -7.43 15.65 5.49
CA ALA A 80 -6.48 15.81 4.39
C ALA A 80 -5.31 14.82 4.50
N LYS A 81 -4.77 14.62 5.71
CA LYS A 81 -3.70 13.65 5.96
C LYS A 81 -4.16 12.20 5.68
N VAL A 82 -5.36 11.83 6.14
CA VAL A 82 -5.98 10.53 5.87
C VAL A 82 -6.16 10.30 4.37
N LEU A 83 -6.62 11.32 3.64
CA LEU A 83 -6.79 11.26 2.19
C LEU A 83 -5.46 11.04 1.48
N LEU A 84 -4.42 11.80 1.83
CA LEU A 84 -3.08 11.65 1.24
C LEU A 84 -2.52 10.25 1.46
N LEU A 85 -2.61 9.73 2.68
CA LEU A 85 -2.14 8.37 2.99
C LEU A 85 -2.96 7.31 2.24
N SER A 86 -4.28 7.45 2.17
CA SER A 86 -5.16 6.51 1.45
C SER A 86 -4.87 6.49 -0.05
N VAL A 87 -4.67 7.66 -0.65
CA VAL A 87 -4.27 7.80 -2.05
C VAL A 87 -2.89 7.18 -2.30
N ALA A 88 -1.93 7.40 -1.39
CA ALA A 88 -0.61 6.79 -1.48
C ALA A 88 -0.69 5.25 -1.46
N ILE A 89 -1.54 4.66 -0.62
CA ILE A 89 -1.80 3.20 -0.62
C ILE A 89 -2.35 2.76 -1.98
N ALA A 90 -3.40 3.43 -2.47
CA ALA A 90 -4.04 3.07 -3.74
C ALA A 90 -3.05 3.13 -4.91
N ILE A 91 -2.27 4.21 -5.03
CA ILE A 91 -1.27 4.37 -6.09
C ILE A 91 -0.16 3.33 -5.94
N GLY A 92 0.31 3.04 -4.73
CA GLY A 92 1.33 2.02 -4.48
C GLY A 92 0.91 0.64 -4.99
N LEU A 93 -0.34 0.23 -4.72
CA LEU A 93 -0.87 -1.04 -5.21
C LEU A 93 -1.04 -1.06 -6.73
N VAL A 94 -1.58 0.02 -7.32
CA VAL A 94 -1.72 0.12 -8.77
C VAL A 94 -0.35 0.05 -9.44
N ALA A 95 0.65 0.75 -8.91
CA ALA A 95 2.02 0.71 -9.40
C ALA A 95 2.60 -0.71 -9.33
N SER A 96 2.32 -1.46 -8.26
CA SER A 96 2.74 -2.86 -8.15
C SER A 96 2.10 -3.75 -9.22
N GLU A 97 0.85 -3.48 -9.60
CA GLU A 97 0.14 -4.21 -10.65
C GLU A 97 0.68 -3.85 -12.04
N VAL A 98 0.97 -2.58 -12.30
CA VAL A 98 1.64 -2.15 -13.53
C VAL A 98 3.01 -2.80 -13.66
N ALA A 99 3.84 -2.77 -12.61
CA ALA A 99 5.16 -3.41 -12.62
C ALA A 99 5.07 -4.91 -12.94
N ASN A 100 4.09 -5.59 -12.34
CA ASN A 100 3.83 -7.00 -12.57
C ASN A 100 3.43 -7.33 -14.01
N GLN A 101 2.58 -6.50 -14.62
CA GLN A 101 2.17 -6.66 -16.00
C GLN A 101 3.32 -6.44 -16.97
N LEU A 102 4.18 -5.45 -16.70
CA LEU A 102 5.38 -5.21 -17.49
C LEU A 102 6.34 -6.42 -17.44
N ILE A 103 6.55 -7.00 -16.25
CA ILE A 103 7.39 -8.19 -16.08
C ILE A 103 6.82 -9.38 -16.87
N LYS A 104 5.50 -9.58 -16.90
CA LYS A 104 4.85 -10.66 -17.65
C LYS A 104 4.91 -10.46 -19.18
N LYS A 105 4.94 -9.22 -19.65
CA LYS A 105 4.98 -8.90 -21.09
C LYS A 105 6.40 -9.01 -21.69
N LEU A 106 7.44 -9.18 -20.88
CA LEU A 106 8.78 -9.41 -21.39
C LEU A 106 8.83 -10.77 -22.13
N PRO A 107 9.30 -10.81 -23.39
CA PRO A 107 9.36 -12.05 -24.16
C PRO A 107 10.22 -13.09 -23.45
N ASP A 108 9.66 -14.28 -23.27
CA ASP A 108 10.33 -15.42 -22.63
C ASP A 108 11.57 -15.82 -23.46
N LYS A 109 12.76 -15.40 -23.01
CA LYS A 109 14.04 -15.74 -23.63
C LYS A 109 14.49 -17.17 -23.31
N ARG A 110 13.57 -18.09 -23.02
CA ARG A 110 13.91 -19.51 -22.87
C ARG A 110 14.16 -20.10 -24.25
N PRO A 111 15.34 -20.68 -24.53
CA PRO A 111 15.56 -21.40 -25.77
C PRO A 111 14.52 -22.54 -25.83
N ARG A 112 13.65 -22.50 -26.85
CA ARG A 112 12.76 -23.62 -27.15
C ARG A 112 13.66 -24.78 -27.55
N MET A 113 13.95 -25.69 -26.62
CA MET A 113 14.51 -26.99 -26.97
C MET A 113 13.47 -27.71 -27.82
N SER A 114 13.73 -27.79 -29.12
CA SER A 114 13.01 -28.66 -30.05
C SER A 114 13.14 -30.09 -29.53
N LYS A 115 12.00 -30.78 -29.36
CA LYS A 115 11.99 -32.23 -29.40
C LYS A 115 12.20 -32.71 -30.84
#